data_AF-A0A109K4K6-F1
#
_entry.id   AF-A0A109K4K6-F1
#
_cell.length_a   1.000
_cell.length_b   1.000
_cell.length_c   1.000
_cell.angle_alpha   90.00
_cell.angle_beta   90.00
_cell.angle_gamma   90.00
#
_symmetry.space_group_name_H-M   'P 1'
#
loop_
_entity.id
_entity.type
_entity.pdbx_description
1 polymer ?
#
loop_
_entity_poly.entity_id
_entity_poly.type
_entity_poly.pdbx_seq_one_letter_code
_entity_poly.pdbx_strand_id
1 'polypeptide(L)'
;MTTRFDPEIRMGLLATQTVHPGAQVNVLGTEICQTIQSPANDVPLVRGKRTLVRVYVGPTGFTGAAEVQGEIEVAPSAAATAKYVASTGTISVKATAYPDLNAQRRDIRTSLNFILPADVLSWSSLTVRVKRLFAGGSDIPVGANAPVTVSMIEAAPLRIKAIGLRYLLSTPGAPPKQIAPAAYHFDYLRSFLDRAYPVSTIEWSQLVVQADPRLAPPFSGPTTPDGNDPLWLGKLNIAHNQLSAIRAKDLDAGTDPRTHYYGLISDADQGLFFRGAAKDIPQQPNPSIVAVGPTGNPAQYPSLSWDTERSYGGWYGSHELGHTFGRYHPGFCNQDASDPSFPYADGRIGDVANGDMIGVDMGDPSLGIPMRVMANESCHDIMTYCDNQWISAYSYRAILDRLSQEDTLFAPVAGA
;
A
#
# COMPACT_ATOMS: atom_id res chain seq x y z
N MET A 1 -41.62 -30.98 4.82
CA MET A 1 -41.09 -31.46 3.52
C MET A 1 -39.60 -31.19 3.53
N THR A 2 -38.84 -32.24 3.80
CA THR A 2 -37.37 -32.26 3.91
C THR A 2 -36.76 -32.23 2.52
N THR A 3 -36.15 -31.11 2.13
CA THR A 3 -35.27 -31.06 0.96
C THR A 3 -33.84 -31.35 1.41
N ARG A 4 -33.34 -32.51 0.98
CA ARG A 4 -31.99 -33.01 1.21
C ARG A 4 -30.98 -32.09 0.53
N PHE A 5 -29.89 -31.79 1.24
CA PHE A 5 -28.63 -31.37 0.66
C PHE A 5 -28.06 -32.55 -0.13
N ASP A 6 -27.81 -32.35 -1.43
CA ASP A 6 -27.05 -33.27 -2.27
C ASP A 6 -25.59 -32.77 -2.32
N PRO A 7 -24.59 -33.50 -1.78
CA PRO A 7 -23.20 -33.13 -1.87
C PRO A 7 -22.56 -33.87 -3.05
N GLU A 8 -22.86 -33.50 -4.29
CA GLU A 8 -22.00 -33.88 -5.41
C GLU A 8 -20.83 -32.90 -5.51
N ILE A 9 -19.85 -33.15 -4.64
CA ILE A 9 -18.46 -32.75 -4.87
C ILE A 9 -18.05 -33.39 -6.19
N ARG A 10 -17.93 -32.58 -7.25
CA ARG A 10 -17.14 -32.96 -8.43
C ARG A 10 -15.68 -33.09 -7.99
N MET A 11 -15.32 -34.25 -7.43
CA MET A 11 -13.96 -34.75 -7.52
C MET A 11 -13.71 -35.03 -8.99
N GLY A 12 -13.27 -34.00 -9.72
CA GLY A 12 -12.47 -34.22 -10.90
C GLY A 12 -11.30 -35.09 -10.47
N LEU A 13 -11.22 -36.29 -11.06
CA LEU A 13 -10.12 -37.22 -10.89
C LEU A 13 -8.81 -36.45 -11.13
N LEU A 14 -8.13 -36.03 -10.06
CA LEU A 14 -6.75 -35.56 -10.12
C LEU A 14 -5.96 -36.77 -10.58
N ALA A 15 -5.68 -36.84 -11.88
CA ALA A 15 -4.73 -37.80 -12.40
C ALA A 15 -3.47 -37.65 -11.55
N THR A 16 -3.08 -38.73 -10.86
CA THR A 16 -1.82 -38.83 -10.14
C THR A 16 -0.73 -38.51 -11.15
N GLN A 17 -0.25 -37.26 -11.11
CA GLN A 17 0.70 -36.78 -12.07
C GLN A 17 2.05 -37.34 -11.67
N THR A 18 2.45 -38.43 -12.30
CA THR A 18 3.75 -39.05 -12.08
C THR A 18 4.83 -38.08 -12.56
N VAL A 19 5.46 -37.39 -11.61
CA VAL A 19 6.68 -36.61 -11.81
C VAL A 19 7.74 -37.57 -12.36
N HIS A 20 8.21 -37.34 -13.59
CA HIS A 20 9.17 -38.24 -14.24
C HIS A 20 10.51 -38.28 -13.48
N PRO A 21 11.26 -39.40 -13.51
CA PRO A 21 12.62 -39.47 -12.99
C PRO A 21 13.51 -38.50 -13.79
N GLY A 22 13.80 -37.33 -13.21
CA GLY A 22 14.53 -36.23 -13.85
C GLY A 22 13.79 -34.89 -13.90
N ALA A 23 12.51 -34.86 -13.52
CA ALA A 23 11.80 -33.60 -13.32
C ALA A 23 12.31 -32.92 -12.04
N GLN A 24 12.69 -31.65 -12.17
CA GLN A 24 13.17 -30.81 -11.08
C GLN A 24 12.65 -29.39 -11.23
N VAL A 25 12.59 -28.68 -10.12
CA VAL A 25 12.22 -27.26 -10.10
C VAL A 25 13.40 -26.46 -9.56
N ASN A 26 13.98 -25.62 -10.42
CA ASN A 26 15.04 -24.70 -10.03
C ASN A 26 14.43 -23.45 -9.39
N VAL A 27 15.10 -22.87 -8.38
CA VAL A 27 14.74 -21.56 -7.84
C VAL A 27 15.44 -20.50 -8.69
N LEU A 28 14.66 -19.70 -9.43
CA LEU A 28 15.19 -18.60 -10.24
C LEU A 28 15.47 -17.36 -9.40
N GLY A 29 14.74 -17.19 -8.30
CA GLY A 29 14.90 -16.08 -7.38
C GLY A 29 13.98 -16.20 -6.17
N THR A 30 14.32 -15.48 -5.10
CA THR A 30 13.48 -15.33 -3.91
C THR A 30 13.49 -13.87 -3.48
N GLU A 31 12.30 -13.27 -3.40
CA GLU A 31 12.11 -11.89 -2.96
C GLU A 31 11.33 -11.85 -1.66
N ILE A 32 11.76 -10.98 -0.73
CA ILE A 32 11.08 -10.74 0.53
C ILE A 32 10.39 -9.37 0.38
N CYS A 33 9.08 -9.39 0.16
CA CYS A 33 8.30 -8.22 -0.21
C CYS A 33 7.38 -7.75 0.92
N GLN A 34 7.30 -6.44 1.12
CA GLN A 34 6.35 -5.78 2.02
C GLN A 34 5.51 -4.71 1.33
N THR A 35 6.10 -4.01 0.35
CA THR A 35 5.50 -2.83 -0.28
C THR A 35 6.10 -2.58 -1.66
N ILE A 36 7.41 -2.33 -1.74
CA ILE A 36 8.16 -2.02 -2.96
C ILE A 36 9.57 -2.57 -2.81
N GLN A 37 9.95 -3.56 -3.62
CA GLN A 37 11.21 -4.26 -3.47
C GLN A 37 11.90 -4.54 -4.80
N SER A 38 13.22 -4.58 -4.74
CA SER A 38 14.09 -5.05 -5.82
C SER A 38 14.55 -6.49 -5.57
N PRO A 39 15.11 -7.18 -6.58
CA PRO A 39 15.75 -8.48 -6.37
C PRO A 39 16.96 -8.42 -5.42
N ALA A 40 17.57 -7.23 -5.28
CA ALA A 40 18.70 -7.00 -4.39
C ALA A 40 18.29 -6.78 -2.92
N ASN A 41 16.98 -6.63 -2.63
CA ASN A 41 16.45 -6.29 -1.30
C ASN A 41 17.11 -5.02 -0.70
N ASP A 42 17.33 -4.00 -1.54
CA ASP A 42 17.96 -2.73 -1.17
C ASP A 42 16.98 -1.69 -0.57
N VAL A 43 15.69 -2.00 -0.57
CA VAL A 43 14.66 -1.21 0.13
C VAL A 43 14.53 -1.75 1.56
N PRO A 44 14.61 -0.90 2.60
CA PRO A 44 14.49 -1.37 3.98
C PRO A 44 13.21 -2.18 4.23
N LEU A 45 13.34 -3.25 5.00
CA LEU A 45 12.21 -4.07 5.46
C LEU A 45 11.91 -3.74 6.92
N VAL A 46 10.64 -3.48 7.23
CA VAL A 46 10.19 -3.04 8.56
C VAL A 46 9.69 -4.22 9.38
N ARG A 47 10.19 -4.38 10.61
CA ARG A 47 9.74 -5.38 11.56
C ARG A 47 8.25 -5.23 11.85
N GLY A 48 7.55 -6.35 11.97
CA GLY A 48 6.12 -6.43 12.22
C GLY A 48 5.23 -6.07 11.01
N LYS A 49 5.79 -5.52 9.92
CA LYS A 49 5.00 -5.22 8.71
C LYS A 49 4.75 -6.51 7.94
N ARG A 50 3.52 -6.70 7.46
CA ARG A 50 3.09 -7.91 6.74
C ARG A 50 4.02 -8.17 5.55
N THR A 51 4.61 -9.36 5.52
CA THR A 51 5.63 -9.73 4.53
C THR A 51 5.21 -10.95 3.72
N LEU A 52 5.40 -10.86 2.41
CA LEU A 52 5.28 -11.95 1.45
C LEU A 52 6.68 -12.39 1.00
N VAL A 53 7.00 -13.67 1.12
CA VAL A 53 8.10 -14.24 0.35
C VAL A 53 7.55 -14.74 -0.98
N ARG A 54 8.17 -14.32 -2.07
CA ARG A 54 7.87 -14.79 -3.43
C ARG A 54 9.04 -15.64 -3.93
N VAL A 55 8.77 -16.90 -4.24
CA VAL A 55 9.75 -17.82 -4.83
C VAL A 55 9.40 -18.04 -6.30
N TYR A 56 10.33 -17.68 -7.17
CA TYR A 56 10.22 -17.83 -8.61
C TYR A 56 10.90 -19.10 -9.06
N VAL A 57 10.27 -19.82 -10.00
CA VAL A 57 10.67 -21.19 -10.31
C VAL A 57 10.91 -21.42 -11.79
N GLY A 58 11.79 -22.36 -12.11
CA GLY A 58 12.08 -22.82 -13.46
C GLY A 58 11.90 -24.34 -13.55
N PRO A 59 10.79 -24.84 -14.12
CA PRO A 59 10.58 -26.26 -14.28
C PRO A 59 11.56 -26.84 -15.31
N THR A 60 12.10 -28.03 -15.05
CA THR A 60 12.93 -28.79 -16.00
C THR A 60 12.51 -30.25 -15.95
N GLY A 61 12.46 -30.93 -17.10
CA GLY A 61 12.11 -32.36 -17.17
C GLY A 61 10.62 -32.69 -16.95
N PHE A 62 9.74 -31.68 -16.89
CA PHE A 62 8.30 -31.87 -16.89
C PHE A 62 7.81 -32.25 -18.29
N THR A 63 6.83 -33.15 -18.40
CA THR A 63 6.21 -33.56 -19.67
C THR A 63 4.80 -32.98 -19.86
N GLY A 64 4.23 -32.39 -18.81
CA GLY A 64 2.91 -31.76 -18.80
C GLY A 64 2.82 -30.65 -17.75
N ALA A 65 1.66 -30.00 -17.67
CA ALA A 65 1.41 -28.96 -16.69
C ALA A 65 1.16 -29.56 -15.30
N ALA A 66 1.84 -29.08 -14.26
CA ALA A 66 1.71 -29.59 -12.90
C ALA A 66 1.43 -28.50 -11.88
N GLU A 67 0.57 -28.80 -10.90
CA GLU A 67 0.32 -27.91 -9.77
C GLU A 67 1.36 -28.14 -8.68
N VAL A 68 2.22 -27.14 -8.47
CA VAL A 68 3.32 -27.17 -7.51
C VAL A 68 2.95 -26.34 -6.29
N GLN A 69 3.23 -26.87 -5.10
CA GLN A 69 3.23 -26.16 -3.83
C GLN A 69 4.63 -26.24 -3.21
N GLY A 70 4.85 -25.45 -2.17
CA GLY A 70 6.14 -25.44 -1.48
C GLY A 70 6.04 -25.20 0.01
N GLU A 71 7.16 -25.45 0.66
CA GLU A 71 7.44 -25.05 2.04
C GLU A 71 8.79 -24.33 2.04
N ILE A 72 8.85 -23.16 2.68
CA ILE A 72 10.10 -22.46 2.97
C ILE A 72 10.52 -22.70 4.41
N GLU A 73 11.82 -22.69 4.60
CA GLU A 73 12.48 -22.61 5.90
C GLU A 73 12.86 -21.16 6.17
N VAL A 74 12.51 -20.65 7.35
CA VAL A 74 12.86 -19.31 7.82
C VAL A 74 13.56 -19.35 9.19
N ALA A 75 14.63 -18.58 9.35
CA ALA A 75 15.37 -18.50 10.61
C ALA A 75 15.96 -17.10 10.82
N PRO A 76 16.17 -16.64 12.07
CA PRO A 76 16.82 -15.36 12.33
C PRO A 76 18.34 -15.39 12.17
N SER A 77 18.93 -16.59 12.11
CA SER A 77 20.36 -16.82 11.83
C SER A 77 20.58 -18.29 11.42
N ALA A 78 21.74 -18.60 10.85
CA ALA A 78 22.09 -19.97 10.43
C ALA A 78 22.15 -20.99 11.58
N ALA A 79 22.33 -20.53 12.83
CA ALA A 79 22.42 -21.39 14.02
C ALA A 79 21.08 -21.53 14.76
N ALA A 80 20.09 -20.69 14.44
CA ALA A 80 18.80 -20.68 15.12
C ALA A 80 17.88 -21.81 14.62
N THR A 81 16.96 -22.24 15.47
CA THR A 81 15.91 -23.18 15.06
C THR A 81 15.04 -22.56 13.99
N ALA A 82 14.98 -23.22 12.86
CA ALA A 82 14.14 -22.85 11.74
C ALA A 82 12.64 -23.02 12.04
N LYS A 83 11.84 -22.19 11.39
CA LYS A 83 10.39 -22.37 11.24
C LYS A 83 10.07 -22.69 9.78
N TYR A 84 8.96 -23.37 9.57
CA TYR A 84 8.51 -23.78 8.24
C TYR A 84 7.21 -23.06 7.90
N VAL A 85 7.13 -22.54 6.67
CA VAL A 85 5.96 -21.81 6.18
C VAL A 85 5.54 -22.42 4.85
N ALA A 86 4.29 -22.87 4.76
CA ALA A 86 3.70 -23.42 3.55
C ALA A 86 3.27 -22.30 2.59
N SER A 87 3.27 -22.59 1.28
CA SER A 87 2.76 -21.64 0.30
C SER A 87 1.26 -21.41 0.48
N THR A 88 0.79 -20.20 0.20
CA THR A 88 -0.63 -19.83 0.31
C THR A 88 -1.51 -20.48 -0.75
N GLY A 89 -0.89 -21.12 -1.76
CA GLY A 89 -1.57 -21.78 -2.86
C GLY A 89 -0.60 -22.57 -3.73
N THR A 90 -1.09 -23.00 -4.89
CA THR A 90 -0.31 -23.66 -5.94
C THR A 90 0.10 -22.67 -7.03
N ILE A 91 1.09 -23.05 -7.83
CA ILE A 91 1.32 -22.49 -9.15
C ILE A 91 1.31 -23.60 -10.20
N SER A 92 0.84 -23.27 -11.40
CA SER A 92 0.84 -24.19 -12.54
C SER A 92 2.16 -24.09 -13.30
N VAL A 93 3.04 -25.09 -13.15
CA VAL A 93 4.29 -25.17 -13.93
C VAL A 93 4.07 -25.97 -15.20
N LYS A 94 4.76 -25.64 -16.30
CA LYS A 94 4.64 -26.35 -17.58
C LYS A 94 5.99 -26.52 -18.26
N ALA A 95 6.10 -27.57 -19.08
CA ALA A 95 7.33 -27.98 -19.76
C ALA A 95 7.88 -26.94 -20.76
N THR A 96 6.99 -26.20 -21.42
CA THR A 96 7.35 -25.29 -22.52
C THR A 96 6.74 -23.91 -22.31
N ALA A 97 7.45 -22.87 -22.75
CA ALA A 97 7.03 -21.47 -22.66
C ALA A 97 6.62 -21.05 -21.23
N TYR A 98 7.36 -21.53 -20.22
CA TYR A 98 7.22 -21.06 -18.85
C TYR A 98 7.87 -19.66 -18.74
N PRO A 99 7.23 -18.70 -18.04
CA PRO A 99 7.77 -17.34 -17.92
C PRO A 99 9.17 -17.33 -17.29
N ASP A 100 10.04 -16.44 -17.76
CA ASP A 100 11.32 -16.17 -17.12
C ASP A 100 11.13 -15.42 -15.79
N LEU A 101 12.22 -15.17 -15.07
CA LEU A 101 12.17 -14.46 -13.79
C LEU A 101 11.45 -13.10 -13.90
N ASN A 102 11.80 -12.28 -14.90
CA ASN A 102 11.24 -10.94 -15.04
C ASN A 102 9.74 -10.97 -15.34
N ALA A 103 9.29 -11.88 -16.20
CA ALA A 103 7.88 -12.10 -16.46
C ALA A 103 7.15 -12.61 -15.20
N GLN A 104 7.77 -13.50 -14.42
CA GLN A 104 7.15 -13.99 -13.19
C GLN A 104 6.99 -12.91 -12.11
N ARG A 105 7.98 -12.02 -11.97
CA ARG A 105 7.93 -10.92 -10.99
C ARG A 105 6.70 -10.03 -11.18
N ARG A 106 6.22 -9.86 -12.41
CA ARG A 106 5.06 -9.02 -12.78
C ARG A 106 3.68 -9.65 -12.56
N ASP A 107 3.60 -10.94 -12.20
CA ASP A 107 2.31 -11.62 -11.96
C ASP A 107 2.36 -12.43 -10.65
N ILE A 108 1.49 -12.06 -9.70
CA ILE A 108 1.39 -12.70 -8.39
C ILE A 108 1.09 -14.20 -8.49
N ARG A 109 0.47 -14.67 -9.58
CA ARG A 109 0.05 -16.06 -9.79
C ARG A 109 1.18 -16.97 -10.30
N THR A 110 2.32 -16.38 -10.64
CA THR A 110 3.44 -17.12 -11.24
C THR A 110 4.60 -17.35 -10.26
N SER A 111 4.46 -16.92 -9.00
CA SER A 111 5.36 -17.21 -7.90
C SER A 111 4.68 -18.06 -6.82
N LEU A 112 5.44 -18.96 -6.20
CA LEU A 112 5.01 -19.54 -4.93
C LEU A 112 5.08 -18.45 -3.86
N ASN A 113 3.96 -18.20 -3.20
CA ASN A 113 3.79 -17.08 -2.29
C ASN A 113 3.66 -17.60 -0.85
N PHE A 114 4.37 -16.99 0.09
CA PHE A 114 4.39 -17.38 1.50
C PHE A 114 4.18 -16.16 2.38
N ILE A 115 3.12 -16.14 3.18
CA ILE A 115 2.88 -15.05 4.13
C ILE A 115 3.59 -15.41 5.42
N LEU A 116 4.53 -14.58 5.86
CA LEU A 116 5.29 -14.84 7.08
C LEU A 116 4.43 -14.58 8.33
N PRO A 117 4.52 -15.45 9.35
CA PRO A 117 3.75 -15.29 10.58
C PRO A 117 4.32 -14.17 11.46
N ALA A 118 3.48 -13.57 12.31
CA ALA A 118 3.82 -12.36 13.09
C ALA A 118 5.05 -12.53 14.00
N ASP A 119 5.26 -13.73 14.55
CA ASP A 119 6.41 -14.04 15.40
C ASP A 119 7.74 -14.08 14.62
N VAL A 120 7.72 -14.45 13.34
CA VAL A 120 8.87 -14.31 12.42
C VAL A 120 9.16 -12.84 12.11
N LEU A 121 8.12 -12.03 11.95
CA LEU A 121 8.24 -10.60 11.62
C LEU A 121 8.83 -9.76 12.76
N SER A 122 8.94 -10.31 13.97
CA SER A 122 9.60 -9.66 15.11
C SER A 122 11.14 -9.72 15.04
N TRP A 123 11.70 -10.56 14.17
CA TRP A 123 13.15 -10.77 14.10
C TRP A 123 13.88 -9.60 13.47
N SER A 124 15.14 -9.41 13.88
CA SER A 124 16.05 -8.39 13.33
C SER A 124 16.73 -8.79 12.02
N SER A 125 16.74 -10.09 11.74
CA SER A 125 17.27 -10.65 10.51
C SER A 125 16.39 -11.83 10.12
N LEU A 126 16.32 -12.09 8.82
CA LEU A 126 15.52 -13.15 8.23
C LEU A 126 16.36 -13.84 7.17
N THR A 127 16.66 -15.12 7.39
CA THR A 127 17.19 -16.04 6.37
C THR A 127 16.04 -16.90 5.86
N VAL A 128 15.86 -16.95 4.53
CA VAL A 128 14.82 -17.71 3.84
C VAL A 128 15.45 -18.70 2.87
N ARG A 129 14.93 -19.92 2.82
CA ARG A 129 15.34 -20.93 1.83
C ARG A 129 14.16 -21.82 1.46
N VAL A 130 14.08 -22.27 0.20
CA VAL A 130 13.09 -23.29 -0.16
C VAL A 130 13.46 -24.60 0.53
N LYS A 131 12.55 -25.15 1.34
CA LYS A 131 12.79 -26.41 2.05
C LYS A 131 12.41 -27.59 1.18
N ARG A 132 11.18 -27.56 0.65
CA ARG A 132 10.59 -28.64 -0.15
C ARG A 132 9.64 -28.07 -1.18
N LEU A 133 9.54 -28.74 -2.33
CA LEU A 133 8.52 -28.54 -3.34
C LEU A 133 7.79 -29.86 -3.57
N PHE A 134 6.51 -29.80 -3.85
CA PHE A 134 5.70 -31.00 -4.05
C PHE A 134 4.58 -30.78 -5.07
N ALA A 135 4.24 -31.84 -5.81
CA ALA A 135 3.13 -31.89 -6.76
C ALA A 135 2.43 -33.24 -6.66
N GLY A 136 1.10 -33.24 -6.74
CA GLY A 136 0.30 -34.47 -6.65
C GLY A 136 0.55 -35.28 -5.35
N GLY A 137 0.96 -34.62 -4.26
CA GLY A 137 1.29 -35.25 -2.98
C GLY A 137 2.68 -35.87 -2.88
N SER A 138 3.54 -35.74 -3.90
CA SER A 138 4.91 -36.26 -3.91
C SER A 138 5.94 -35.13 -3.95
N ASP A 139 7.07 -35.33 -3.28
CA ASP A 139 8.19 -34.40 -3.31
C ASP A 139 8.78 -34.30 -4.73
N ILE A 140 9.12 -33.07 -5.13
CA ILE A 140 9.85 -32.78 -6.36
C ILE A 140 11.27 -32.34 -5.97
N PRO A 141 12.32 -32.85 -6.64
CA PRO A 141 13.67 -32.35 -6.48
C PRO A 141 13.75 -30.82 -6.65
N VAL A 142 14.23 -30.15 -5.61
CA VAL A 142 14.59 -28.74 -5.65
C VAL A 142 16.00 -28.65 -6.24
N GLY A 143 16.13 -27.93 -7.36
CA GLY A 143 17.42 -27.67 -8.00
C GLY A 143 18.28 -26.67 -7.21
N ALA A 144 19.06 -25.84 -7.90
CA ALA A 144 19.85 -24.80 -7.25
C ALA A 144 18.95 -23.89 -6.38
N ASN A 145 19.32 -23.73 -5.11
CA ASN A 145 18.52 -23.05 -4.09
C ASN A 145 19.44 -22.52 -2.98
N ALA A 146 19.86 -21.26 -3.12
CA ALA A 146 20.66 -20.56 -2.12
C ALA A 146 19.75 -19.84 -1.12
N PRO A 147 20.12 -19.79 0.17
CA PRO A 147 19.38 -18.98 1.14
C PRO A 147 19.54 -17.49 0.85
N VAL A 148 18.46 -16.72 1.04
CA VAL A 148 18.46 -15.26 1.01
C VAL A 148 18.41 -14.75 2.44
N THR A 149 19.32 -13.84 2.81
CA THR A 149 19.35 -13.24 4.15
C THR A 149 19.17 -11.73 4.04
N VAL A 150 18.23 -11.20 4.82
CA VAL A 150 17.91 -9.77 4.89
C VAL A 150 17.92 -9.27 6.34
N SER A 151 18.08 -7.97 6.51
CA SER A 151 17.91 -7.28 7.79
C SER A 151 16.53 -6.65 7.88
N MET A 152 15.95 -6.65 9.07
CA MET A 152 14.66 -6.03 9.37
C MET A 152 14.88 -4.90 10.38
N ILE A 153 14.48 -3.69 10.01
CA ILE A 153 14.60 -2.49 10.84
C ILE A 153 13.35 -2.24 11.66
N GLU A 154 13.49 -1.55 12.78
CA GLU A 154 12.34 -0.95 13.45
C GLU A 154 12.01 0.39 12.79
N ALA A 155 10.72 0.70 12.66
CA ALA A 155 10.24 1.97 12.13
C ALA A 155 9.36 2.65 13.18
N ALA A 156 9.40 3.98 13.21
CA ALA A 156 8.48 4.76 14.02
C ALA A 156 7.02 4.49 13.59
N PRO A 157 6.05 4.46 14.52
CA PRO A 157 4.66 4.28 14.16
C PRO A 157 4.13 5.53 13.42
N LEU A 158 3.21 5.30 12.49
CA LEU A 158 2.49 6.39 11.83
C LEU A 158 1.33 6.83 12.72
N ARG A 159 1.33 8.09 13.15
CA ARG A 159 0.33 8.64 14.09
C ARG A 159 -0.62 9.55 13.34
N ILE A 160 -1.87 9.11 13.14
CA ILE A 160 -2.86 9.84 12.36
C ILE A 160 -4.11 10.11 13.20
N LYS A 161 -4.55 11.36 13.15
CA LYS A 161 -5.93 11.75 13.51
C LYS A 161 -6.68 12.16 12.25
N ALA A 162 -7.59 11.30 11.81
CA ALA A 162 -8.41 11.53 10.63
C ALA A 162 -9.73 12.24 10.98
N ILE A 163 -9.99 13.38 10.37
CA ILE A 163 -11.13 14.25 10.68
C ILE A 163 -12.07 14.33 9.47
N GLY A 164 -13.27 13.77 9.59
CA GLY A 164 -14.33 14.03 8.61
C GLY A 164 -14.92 15.42 8.79
N LEU A 165 -14.86 16.25 7.75
CA LEU A 165 -15.44 17.59 7.76
C LEU A 165 -16.87 17.54 7.22
N ARG A 166 -17.87 17.64 8.11
CA ARG A 166 -19.28 17.60 7.75
C ARG A 166 -19.75 18.98 7.28
N TYR A 167 -20.23 19.09 6.05
CA TYR A 167 -20.69 20.35 5.47
C TYR A 167 -22.18 20.31 5.12
N LEU A 168 -22.74 21.49 4.88
CA LEU A 168 -24.11 21.66 4.42
C LEU A 168 -24.17 21.77 2.89
N LEU A 169 -24.91 20.88 2.24
CA LEU A 169 -25.25 20.96 0.83
C LEU A 169 -26.62 21.62 0.68
N SER A 170 -26.64 22.77 0.01
CA SER A 170 -27.86 23.50 -0.30
C SER A 170 -28.21 23.33 -1.78
N THR A 171 -29.36 22.72 -2.06
CA THR A 171 -29.89 22.54 -3.42
C THR A 171 -31.14 23.40 -3.58
N PRO A 172 -31.27 24.20 -4.66
CA PRO A 172 -32.46 25.01 -4.89
C PRO A 172 -33.75 24.16 -4.84
N GLY A 173 -34.72 24.59 -4.03
CA GLY A 173 -36.00 23.90 -3.90
C GLY A 173 -35.99 22.65 -3.00
N ALA A 174 -34.88 22.31 -2.36
CA ALA A 174 -34.79 21.20 -1.41
C ALA A 174 -34.27 21.68 -0.02
N PRO A 175 -34.64 20.99 1.07
CA PRO A 175 -34.09 21.29 2.38
C PRO A 175 -32.56 21.01 2.40
N PRO A 176 -31.76 21.84 3.07
CA PRO A 176 -30.31 21.63 3.17
C PRO A 176 -29.96 20.27 3.78
N LYS A 177 -29.00 19.57 3.18
CA LYS A 177 -28.56 18.24 3.60
C LYS A 177 -27.17 18.29 4.23
N GLN A 178 -27.00 17.65 5.37
CA GLN A 178 -25.67 17.45 5.97
C GLN A 178 -24.95 16.32 5.23
N ILE A 179 -23.74 16.59 4.76
CA ILE A 179 -22.86 15.63 4.10
C ILE A 179 -21.65 15.40 4.99
N ALA A 180 -21.30 14.13 5.22
CA ALA A 180 -20.07 13.74 5.89
C ALA A 180 -19.47 12.51 5.18
N PRO A 181 -18.14 12.32 5.26
CA PRO A 181 -17.52 11.06 4.87
C PRO A 181 -18.14 9.88 5.62
N ALA A 182 -18.56 8.85 4.87
CA ALA A 182 -18.95 7.57 5.43
C ALA A 182 -17.75 6.85 6.10
N ALA A 183 -18.02 5.95 7.05
CA ALA A 183 -17.00 5.24 7.82
C ALA A 183 -15.98 4.51 6.93
N TYR A 184 -16.43 3.88 5.85
CA TYR A 184 -15.54 3.13 4.96
C TYR A 184 -14.46 4.02 4.32
N HIS A 185 -14.71 5.31 4.08
CA HIS A 185 -13.65 6.20 3.56
C HIS A 185 -12.44 6.28 4.48
N PHE A 186 -12.68 6.27 5.80
CA PHE A 186 -11.61 6.21 6.78
C PHE A 186 -10.91 4.84 6.77
N ASP A 187 -11.68 3.75 6.61
CA ASP A 187 -11.12 2.40 6.53
C ASP A 187 -10.19 2.24 5.31
N TYR A 188 -10.59 2.76 4.14
CA TYR A 188 -9.76 2.76 2.92
C TYR A 188 -8.49 3.62 3.08
N LEU A 189 -8.59 4.79 3.71
CA LEU A 189 -7.41 5.62 4.04
C LEU A 189 -6.43 4.87 4.96
N ARG A 190 -6.93 4.37 6.09
CA ARG A 190 -6.09 3.63 7.04
C ARG A 190 -5.46 2.40 6.38
N SER A 191 -6.24 1.66 5.59
CA SER A 191 -5.78 0.46 4.90
C SER A 191 -4.72 0.79 3.86
N PHE A 192 -4.89 1.85 3.05
CA PHE A 192 -3.86 2.24 2.08
C PHE A 192 -2.54 2.62 2.77
N LEU A 193 -2.60 3.40 3.86
CA LEU A 193 -1.43 3.73 4.66
C LEU A 193 -0.77 2.46 5.23
N ASP A 194 -1.54 1.50 5.74
CA ASP A 194 -0.98 0.25 6.30
C ASP A 194 -0.26 -0.58 5.24
N ARG A 195 -0.79 -0.63 4.02
CA ARG A 195 -0.21 -1.43 2.93
C ARG A 195 0.96 -0.73 2.24
N ALA A 196 0.88 0.58 2.05
CA ALA A 196 1.85 1.35 1.26
C ALA A 196 2.94 2.04 2.10
N TYR A 197 2.69 2.53 3.30
CA TYR A 197 3.70 3.32 4.02
C TYR A 197 4.76 2.45 4.69
N PRO A 198 5.97 2.99 4.96
CA PRO A 198 7.09 2.27 5.57
C PRO A 198 6.92 2.06 7.09
N VAL A 199 5.75 1.59 7.51
CA VAL A 199 5.39 1.37 8.92
C VAL A 199 4.74 0.01 9.11
N SER A 200 4.87 -0.54 10.32
CA SER A 200 4.15 -1.73 10.78
C SER A 200 3.02 -1.43 11.75
N THR A 201 2.96 -0.19 12.26
CA THR A 201 1.97 0.25 13.24
C THR A 201 1.41 1.60 12.82
N ILE A 202 0.08 1.69 12.81
CA ILE A 202 -0.65 2.95 12.66
C ILE A 202 -1.40 3.21 13.97
N GLU A 203 -0.97 4.24 14.70
CA GLU A 203 -1.72 4.80 15.81
C GLU A 203 -2.83 5.69 15.23
N TRP A 204 -4.05 5.18 15.27
CA TRP A 204 -5.18 5.75 14.56
C TRP A 204 -6.24 6.28 15.51
N SER A 205 -6.69 7.51 15.26
CA SER A 205 -7.95 8.02 15.81
C SER A 205 -8.73 8.71 14.70
N GLN A 206 -10.06 8.72 14.83
CA GLN A 206 -10.91 9.42 13.87
C GLN A 206 -12.14 10.02 14.52
N LEU A 207 -12.65 11.10 13.95
CA LEU A 207 -13.96 11.65 14.29
C LEU A 207 -14.54 12.44 13.12
N VAL A 208 -15.84 12.74 13.18
CA VAL A 208 -16.51 13.65 12.25
C VAL A 208 -16.91 14.90 13.01
N VAL A 209 -16.45 16.07 12.56
CA VAL A 209 -16.83 17.38 13.12
C VAL A 209 -17.77 18.11 12.17
N GLN A 210 -18.55 19.03 12.71
CA GLN A 210 -19.19 20.05 11.90
C GLN A 210 -18.11 20.97 11.31
N ALA A 211 -18.06 21.09 9.98
CA ALA A 211 -17.19 22.03 9.32
C ALA A 211 -17.64 23.48 9.58
N ASP A 212 -16.71 24.43 9.46
CA ASP A 212 -17.05 25.85 9.36
C ASP A 212 -18.16 26.03 8.29
N PRO A 213 -19.24 26.79 8.56
CA PRO A 213 -20.36 26.95 7.63
C PRO A 213 -19.97 27.48 6.24
N ARG A 214 -18.81 28.14 6.12
CA ARG A 214 -18.27 28.63 4.86
C ARG A 214 -17.61 27.53 4.03
N LEU A 215 -17.25 26.39 4.64
CA LEU A 215 -16.83 25.18 3.92
C LEU A 215 -18.08 24.45 3.41
N ALA A 216 -18.60 24.90 2.28
CA ALA A 216 -19.74 24.32 1.59
C ALA A 216 -19.56 24.47 0.07
N PRO A 217 -20.15 23.57 -0.76
CA PRO A 217 -20.11 23.69 -2.21
C PRO A 217 -20.70 25.01 -2.73
N PRO A 218 -20.27 25.49 -3.91
CA PRO A 218 -19.23 24.92 -4.76
C PRO A 218 -17.83 25.02 -4.12
N PHE A 219 -17.02 23.97 -4.29
CA PHE A 219 -15.67 23.90 -3.75
C PHE A 219 -14.62 24.54 -4.66
N SER A 220 -14.92 24.67 -5.94
CA SER A 220 -14.12 25.43 -6.89
C SER A 220 -15.00 26.26 -7.84
N GLY A 221 -14.36 27.23 -8.48
CA GLY A 221 -14.94 28.19 -9.39
C GLY A 221 -15.19 27.59 -10.77
N PRO A 222 -16.16 28.14 -11.53
CA PRO A 222 -16.65 27.53 -12.77
C PRO A 222 -15.66 27.57 -13.95
N THR A 223 -14.55 28.32 -13.86
CA THR A 223 -13.70 28.63 -15.03
C THR A 223 -12.20 28.52 -14.80
N THR A 224 -11.76 28.07 -13.62
CA THR A 224 -10.34 28.03 -13.25
C THR A 224 -10.00 26.64 -12.75
N PRO A 225 -8.95 25.99 -13.30
CA PRO A 225 -8.41 24.78 -12.69
C PRO A 225 -8.10 25.04 -11.21
N ASP A 226 -8.55 24.15 -10.35
CA ASP A 226 -8.66 24.35 -8.90
C ASP A 226 -7.40 24.96 -8.24
N GLY A 227 -6.19 24.72 -8.76
CA GLY A 227 -4.93 25.15 -8.15
C GLY A 227 -4.68 26.67 -8.11
N ASN A 228 -5.40 27.47 -8.91
CA ASN A 228 -5.30 28.93 -8.93
C ASN A 228 -6.65 29.62 -8.69
N ASP A 229 -7.68 28.86 -8.32
CA ASP A 229 -9.01 29.39 -8.08
C ASP A 229 -9.11 30.05 -6.69
N PRO A 230 -9.46 31.34 -6.60
CA PRO A 230 -9.65 32.02 -5.31
C PRO A 230 -10.76 31.39 -4.45
N LEU A 231 -11.80 30.81 -5.06
CA LEU A 231 -12.87 30.15 -4.31
C LEU A 231 -12.32 28.89 -3.63
N TRP A 232 -11.68 28.00 -4.38
CA TRP A 232 -10.98 26.83 -3.85
C TRP A 232 -9.98 27.21 -2.75
N LEU A 233 -9.10 28.18 -3.00
CA LEU A 233 -8.11 28.61 -2.02
C LEU A 233 -8.77 29.10 -0.72
N GLY A 234 -9.90 29.81 -0.82
CA GLY A 234 -10.70 30.20 0.34
C GLY A 234 -11.23 29.00 1.14
N LYS A 235 -11.78 27.99 0.45
CA LYS A 235 -12.30 26.76 1.08
C LYS A 235 -11.18 25.92 1.71
N LEU A 236 -10.05 25.81 1.02
CA LEU A 236 -8.86 25.13 1.50
C LEU A 236 -8.33 25.76 2.80
N ASN A 237 -8.17 27.08 2.81
CA ASN A 237 -7.75 27.82 4.00
C ASN A 237 -8.70 27.62 5.18
N ILE A 238 -10.02 27.57 4.94
CA ILE A 238 -11.01 27.28 5.99
C ILE A 238 -10.78 25.88 6.57
N ALA A 239 -10.64 24.86 5.73
CA ALA A 239 -10.41 23.49 6.17
C ALA A 239 -9.09 23.35 6.94
N HIS A 240 -7.97 23.88 6.41
CA HIS A 240 -6.67 23.87 7.09
C HIS A 240 -6.69 24.58 8.43
N ASN A 241 -7.33 25.75 8.51
CA ASN A 241 -7.43 26.50 9.77
C ASN A 241 -8.25 25.75 10.80
N GLN A 242 -9.35 25.11 10.40
CA GLN A 242 -10.15 24.28 11.28
C GLN A 242 -9.35 23.08 11.81
N LEU A 243 -8.65 22.35 10.94
CA LEU A 243 -7.79 21.22 11.35
C LEU A 243 -6.65 21.67 12.27
N SER A 244 -5.99 22.80 11.95
CA SER A 244 -4.92 23.37 12.79
C SER A 244 -5.44 23.72 14.18
N ALA A 245 -6.66 24.27 14.28
CA ALA A 245 -7.28 24.60 15.56
C ALA A 245 -7.71 23.37 16.37
N ILE A 246 -8.18 22.30 15.70
CA ILE A 246 -8.47 21.01 16.35
C ILE A 246 -7.17 20.43 16.92
N ARG A 247 -6.12 20.36 16.10
CA ARG A 247 -4.79 19.89 16.52
C ARG A 247 -4.28 20.66 17.74
N ALA A 248 -4.32 21.99 17.72
CA ALA A 248 -3.87 22.81 18.85
C ALA A 248 -4.58 22.44 20.15
N LYS A 249 -5.91 22.31 20.13
CA LYS A 249 -6.70 21.89 21.30
C LYS A 249 -6.37 20.48 21.77
N ASP A 250 -6.14 19.56 20.84
CA ASP A 250 -5.79 18.19 21.16
C ASP A 250 -4.39 18.10 21.81
N LEU A 251 -3.43 18.93 21.38
CA LEU A 251 -2.13 19.05 22.03
C LEU A 251 -2.25 19.62 23.45
N ASP A 252 -3.07 20.67 23.63
CA ASP A 252 -3.36 21.21 24.96
C ASP A 252 -3.99 20.15 25.89
N ALA A 253 -4.69 19.17 25.30
CA ALA A 253 -5.26 18.02 26.00
C ALA A 253 -4.31 16.82 26.16
N GLY A 254 -3.03 16.97 25.77
CA GLY A 254 -2.00 15.95 25.96
C GLY A 254 -1.86 14.93 24.81
N THR A 255 -2.42 15.21 23.64
CA THR A 255 -2.17 14.39 22.44
C THR A 255 -0.69 14.48 22.05
N ASP A 256 -0.12 13.37 21.57
CA ASP A 256 1.26 13.32 21.10
C ASP A 256 1.51 14.35 19.98
N PRO A 257 2.52 15.25 20.12
CA PRO A 257 2.83 16.28 19.13
C PRO A 257 3.21 15.73 17.75
N ARG A 258 3.61 14.45 17.66
CA ARG A 258 3.93 13.74 16.42
C ARG A 258 2.69 13.30 15.63
N THR A 259 1.49 13.50 16.15
CA THR A 259 0.25 13.13 15.46
C THR A 259 -0.02 14.07 14.29
N HIS A 260 -0.07 13.50 13.08
CA HIS A 260 -0.47 14.20 11.85
C HIS A 260 -1.99 14.23 11.72
N TYR A 261 -2.52 15.34 11.22
CA TYR A 261 -3.97 15.57 11.09
C TYR A 261 -4.35 15.63 9.62
N TYR A 262 -5.30 14.78 9.23
CA TYR A 262 -5.80 14.71 7.87
C TYR A 262 -7.31 14.90 7.83
N GLY A 263 -7.79 15.83 7.01
CA GLY A 263 -9.20 16.08 6.77
C GLY A 263 -9.76 15.29 5.59
N LEU A 264 -10.93 14.67 5.77
CA LEU A 264 -11.70 14.04 4.70
C LEU A 264 -12.92 14.91 4.37
N ILE A 265 -13.09 15.24 3.09
CA ILE A 265 -14.28 15.95 2.57
C ILE A 265 -14.96 15.05 1.55
N SER A 266 -16.22 14.69 1.81
CA SER A 266 -16.97 13.81 0.90
C SER A 266 -17.46 14.57 -0.34
N ASP A 267 -17.35 13.95 -1.51
CA ASP A 267 -17.97 14.43 -2.75
C ASP A 267 -19.49 14.18 -2.83
N ALA A 268 -20.07 13.65 -1.74
CA ALA A 268 -21.47 13.30 -1.58
C ALA A 268 -22.02 12.30 -2.60
N ASP A 269 -21.14 11.54 -3.28
CA ASP A 269 -21.48 10.72 -4.44
C ASP A 269 -22.20 11.55 -5.55
N GLN A 270 -21.87 12.84 -5.65
CA GLN A 270 -22.53 13.82 -6.53
C GLN A 270 -21.52 14.61 -7.38
N GLY A 271 -20.27 14.15 -7.47
CA GLY A 271 -19.22 14.86 -8.20
C GLY A 271 -18.77 16.15 -7.51
N LEU A 272 -19.06 16.36 -6.22
CA LEU A 272 -18.66 17.55 -5.45
C LEU A 272 -17.18 17.46 -5.04
N PHE A 273 -16.31 17.34 -6.03
CA PHE A 273 -14.89 17.13 -5.83
C PHE A 273 -14.25 18.34 -5.14
N PHE A 274 -13.60 18.10 -4.01
CA PHE A 274 -12.78 19.08 -3.30
C PHE A 274 -11.31 18.76 -3.58
N ARG A 275 -10.62 19.53 -4.41
CA ARG A 275 -9.20 19.27 -4.64
C ARG A 275 -8.40 19.40 -3.35
N GLY A 276 -7.66 18.36 -2.99
CA GLY A 276 -6.86 18.31 -1.78
C GLY A 276 -5.61 19.18 -1.85
N ALA A 277 -5.06 19.46 -0.67
CA ALA A 277 -3.71 19.98 -0.50
C ALA A 277 -3.26 19.81 0.96
N ALA A 278 -1.97 19.59 1.17
CA ALA A 278 -1.31 19.91 2.43
C ALA A 278 -1.22 21.43 2.63
N LYS A 279 -1.23 21.88 3.89
CA LYS A 279 -1.09 23.29 4.25
C LYS A 279 0.27 23.86 3.87
N ASP A 280 1.29 23.01 3.89
CA ASP A 280 2.66 23.31 3.51
C ASP A 280 3.37 21.99 3.16
N ILE A 281 4.58 22.07 2.61
CA ILE A 281 5.46 20.92 2.39
C ILE A 281 6.77 21.20 3.15
N PRO A 282 6.95 20.63 4.36
CA PRO A 282 8.04 21.06 5.23
C PRO A 282 9.38 20.43 4.81
N GLN A 283 10.40 21.27 4.63
CA GLN A 283 11.77 20.81 4.34
C GLN A 283 12.40 20.07 5.55
N GLN A 284 12.06 20.49 6.77
CA GLN A 284 12.50 19.89 8.03
C GLN A 284 11.34 19.17 8.73
N PRO A 285 11.59 18.24 9.67
CA PRO A 285 10.54 17.53 10.39
C PRO A 285 9.53 18.50 11.02
N ASN A 286 8.25 18.38 10.64
CA ASN A 286 7.21 19.26 11.17
C ASN A 286 5.82 18.58 11.18
N PRO A 287 5.50 17.83 12.25
CA PRO A 287 4.19 17.21 12.42
C PRO A 287 3.02 18.19 12.61
N SER A 288 3.26 19.52 12.64
CA SER A 288 2.20 20.51 12.75
C SER A 288 1.49 20.79 11.42
N ILE A 289 2.07 20.36 10.30
CA ILE A 289 1.46 20.53 8.99
C ILE A 289 0.26 19.61 8.88
N VAL A 290 -0.89 20.19 8.53
CA VAL A 290 -2.15 19.48 8.32
C VAL A 290 -2.42 19.35 6.83
N ALA A 291 -3.18 18.34 6.46
CA ALA A 291 -3.61 18.14 5.08
C ALA A 291 -5.10 17.85 5.01
N VAL A 292 -5.70 18.07 3.85
CA VAL A 292 -7.11 17.76 3.59
C VAL A 292 -7.25 17.26 2.16
N GLY A 293 -8.15 16.31 1.93
CA GLY A 293 -8.46 15.86 0.59
C GLY A 293 -9.88 15.34 0.42
N PRO A 294 -10.27 15.08 -0.84
CA PRO A 294 -11.57 14.58 -1.18
C PRO A 294 -11.67 13.08 -0.87
N THR A 295 -12.92 12.62 -0.73
CA THR A 295 -13.23 11.20 -0.72
C THR A 295 -14.58 10.93 -1.36
N GLY A 296 -14.66 9.81 -2.07
CA GLY A 296 -15.87 9.37 -2.75
C GLY A 296 -15.62 8.14 -3.60
N ASN A 297 -16.58 7.78 -4.44
CA ASN A 297 -16.52 6.60 -5.28
C ASN A 297 -15.81 6.91 -6.62
N PRO A 298 -14.67 6.27 -6.93
CA PRO A 298 -13.94 6.53 -8.18
C PRO A 298 -14.76 6.23 -9.44
N ALA A 299 -15.74 5.32 -9.37
CA ALA A 299 -16.63 4.99 -10.49
C ALA A 299 -17.46 6.18 -11.00
N GLN A 300 -17.51 7.29 -10.26
CA GLN A 300 -18.17 8.53 -10.70
C GLN A 300 -17.32 9.37 -11.64
N TYR A 301 -16.01 9.11 -11.71
CA TYR A 301 -15.04 9.92 -12.43
C TYR A 301 -14.39 9.10 -13.54
N PRO A 302 -14.62 9.42 -14.83
CA PRO A 302 -13.95 8.72 -15.93
C PRO A 302 -12.42 8.72 -15.83
N SER A 303 -11.84 9.79 -15.27
CA SER A 303 -10.40 9.93 -15.02
C SER A 303 -9.87 9.02 -13.91
N LEU A 304 -10.74 8.38 -13.12
CA LEU A 304 -10.36 7.44 -12.06
C LEU A 304 -10.80 6.01 -12.40
N SER A 305 -11.01 5.70 -13.68
CA SER A 305 -11.44 4.36 -14.13
C SER A 305 -10.41 3.24 -13.83
N TRP A 306 -9.17 3.60 -13.53
CA TRP A 306 -8.14 2.69 -13.05
C TRP A 306 -8.33 2.29 -11.57
N ASP A 307 -8.98 3.13 -10.78
CA ASP A 307 -9.22 2.90 -9.36
C ASP A 307 -10.48 2.05 -9.18
N THR A 308 -10.26 0.78 -8.88
CA THR A 308 -11.32 -0.21 -8.67
C THR A 308 -11.76 -0.31 -7.21
N GLU A 309 -11.18 0.48 -6.31
CA GLU A 309 -11.57 0.48 -4.90
C GLU A 309 -12.89 1.23 -4.70
N ARG A 310 -13.58 1.00 -3.57
CA ARG A 310 -14.83 1.72 -3.26
C ARG A 310 -14.59 3.20 -2.93
N SER A 311 -13.34 3.56 -2.63
CA SER A 311 -13.00 4.92 -2.27
C SER A 311 -11.61 5.33 -2.76
N TYR A 312 -11.54 6.44 -3.49
CA TYR A 312 -10.26 7.06 -3.86
C TYR A 312 -9.58 7.80 -2.69
N GLY A 313 -10.26 7.95 -1.55
CA GLY A 313 -9.70 8.61 -0.36
C GLY A 313 -8.47 7.90 0.21
N GLY A 314 -8.28 6.61 -0.13
CA GLY A 314 -7.09 5.83 0.18
C GLY A 314 -5.80 6.44 -0.36
N TRP A 315 -5.64 6.37 -1.69
CA TRP A 315 -4.44 6.89 -2.35
C TRP A 315 -4.37 8.42 -2.30
N TYR A 316 -5.51 9.12 -2.38
CA TYR A 316 -5.52 10.59 -2.36
C TYR A 316 -5.10 11.13 -0.98
N GLY A 317 -5.63 10.56 0.11
CA GLY A 317 -5.21 10.97 1.44
C GLY A 317 -3.76 10.60 1.74
N SER A 318 -3.30 9.46 1.21
CA SER A 318 -1.90 9.08 1.24
C SER A 318 -0.99 10.05 0.46
N HIS A 319 -1.43 10.59 -0.68
CA HIS A 319 -0.71 11.62 -1.42
C HIS A 319 -0.53 12.89 -0.59
N GLU A 320 -1.63 13.40 -0.03
CA GLU A 320 -1.63 14.63 0.75
C GLU A 320 -0.87 14.52 2.07
N LEU A 321 -0.90 13.33 2.69
CA LEU A 321 -0.03 13.01 3.82
C LEU A 321 1.45 12.95 3.39
N GLY A 322 1.75 12.45 2.18
CA GLY A 322 3.11 12.48 1.63
C GLY A 322 3.71 13.89 1.63
N HIS A 323 2.92 14.90 1.30
CA HIS A 323 3.31 16.30 1.42
C HIS A 323 3.62 16.73 2.86
N THR A 324 2.85 16.29 3.87
CA THR A 324 3.17 16.61 5.29
C THR A 324 4.49 15.99 5.73
N PHE A 325 4.93 14.91 5.07
CA PHE A 325 6.25 14.31 5.27
C PHE A 325 7.37 14.97 4.45
N GLY A 326 7.08 16.03 3.70
CA GLY A 326 8.06 16.79 2.93
C GLY A 326 8.31 16.27 1.52
N ARG A 327 7.41 15.44 0.97
CA ARG A 327 7.49 14.98 -0.42
C ARG A 327 6.91 16.04 -1.37
N TYR A 328 7.57 16.25 -2.50
CA TYR A 328 7.12 17.18 -3.55
C TYR A 328 6.69 16.41 -4.80
N HIS A 329 5.99 17.09 -5.71
CA HIS A 329 5.60 16.51 -6.99
C HIS A 329 6.81 16.36 -7.94
N PRO A 330 6.93 15.21 -8.64
CA PRO A 330 8.04 14.95 -9.57
C PRO A 330 7.84 15.55 -10.98
N GLY A 331 6.72 16.23 -11.27
CA GLY A 331 6.51 16.90 -12.57
C GLY A 331 5.84 16.07 -13.66
N PHE A 332 5.12 15.01 -13.30
CA PHE A 332 4.41 14.14 -14.24
C PHE A 332 2.89 14.30 -14.12
N CYS A 333 2.17 13.91 -15.18
CA CYS A 333 0.70 13.93 -15.22
C CYS A 333 0.07 15.28 -14.84
N ASN A 334 0.55 16.35 -15.48
CA ASN A 334 0.07 17.74 -15.33
C ASN A 334 0.28 18.35 -13.93
N GLN A 335 1.31 17.92 -13.21
CA GLN A 335 1.75 18.53 -11.96
C GLN A 335 3.02 19.37 -12.13
N ASP A 336 3.32 20.19 -11.13
CA ASP A 336 4.59 20.90 -11.03
C ASP A 336 5.76 19.93 -10.81
N ALA A 337 6.95 20.36 -11.22
CA ALA A 337 8.20 19.59 -11.13
C ALA A 337 9.07 20.06 -9.95
N SER A 338 8.48 20.15 -8.75
CA SER A 338 9.17 20.63 -7.55
C SER A 338 10.13 19.62 -6.92
N ASP A 339 10.08 18.34 -7.31
CA ASP A 339 11.06 17.31 -6.93
C ASP A 339 11.97 16.95 -8.13
N PRO A 340 12.97 17.77 -8.47
CA PRO A 340 13.90 17.48 -9.57
C PRO A 340 14.84 16.30 -9.28
N SER A 341 14.87 15.81 -8.04
CA SER A 341 15.67 14.64 -7.64
C SER A 341 14.97 13.30 -7.82
N PHE A 342 13.68 13.31 -8.17
CA PHE A 342 12.93 12.08 -8.41
C PHE A 342 13.57 11.27 -9.56
N PRO A 343 14.02 10.03 -9.31
CA PRO A 343 14.93 9.35 -10.23
C PRO A 343 14.23 8.56 -11.34
N TYR A 344 12.93 8.28 -11.21
CA TYR A 344 12.24 7.34 -12.09
C TYR A 344 11.55 8.06 -13.24
N ALA A 345 11.81 7.58 -14.46
CA ALA A 345 11.15 8.09 -15.66
C ALA A 345 9.62 7.93 -15.57
N ASP A 346 8.90 8.83 -16.24
CA ASP A 346 7.44 8.90 -16.30
C ASP A 346 6.73 8.97 -14.92
N GLY A 347 7.46 9.22 -13.82
CA GLY A 347 6.87 9.21 -12.48
C GLY A 347 6.60 7.81 -11.92
N ARG A 348 7.25 6.77 -12.47
CA ARG A 348 7.04 5.37 -12.09
C ARG A 348 7.50 5.05 -10.68
N ILE A 349 7.06 3.92 -10.14
CA ILE A 349 7.51 3.42 -8.82
C ILE A 349 8.94 2.87 -8.81
N GLY A 350 9.53 2.68 -9.99
CA GLY A 350 10.91 2.25 -10.21
C GLY A 350 11.20 2.06 -11.70
N ASP A 351 12.43 1.64 -12.01
CA ASP A 351 12.83 1.24 -13.36
C ASP A 351 14.02 0.27 -13.29
N VAL A 352 14.41 -0.29 -14.46
CA VAL A 352 15.52 -1.22 -14.58
C VAL A 352 16.90 -0.61 -14.27
N ALA A 353 17.07 0.70 -14.46
CA ALA A 353 18.33 1.39 -14.15
C ALA A 353 18.52 1.56 -12.63
N ASN A 354 17.42 1.57 -11.88
CA ASN A 354 17.35 1.79 -10.46
C ASN A 354 16.80 0.56 -9.71
N GLY A 355 17.26 -0.64 -10.09
CA GLY A 355 17.04 -1.88 -9.34
C GLY A 355 15.82 -2.72 -9.73
N ASP A 356 15.09 -2.33 -10.78
CA ASP A 356 13.90 -3.04 -11.29
C ASP A 356 12.86 -3.32 -10.19
N MET A 357 12.43 -2.25 -9.53
CA MET A 357 11.50 -2.33 -8.40
C MET A 357 10.15 -2.93 -8.81
N ILE A 358 9.58 -3.74 -7.94
CA ILE A 358 8.20 -4.25 -8.05
C ILE A 358 7.47 -3.97 -6.75
N GLY A 359 6.28 -3.38 -6.86
CA GLY A 359 5.41 -3.21 -5.71
C GLY A 359 4.58 -4.46 -5.44
N VAL A 360 4.29 -4.70 -4.17
CA VAL A 360 3.35 -5.74 -3.72
C VAL A 360 2.36 -5.06 -2.80
N ASP A 361 1.11 -4.98 -3.26
CA ASP A 361 -0.03 -4.63 -2.41
C ASP A 361 -0.49 -5.92 -1.74
N MET A 362 -0.30 -6.02 -0.43
CA MET A 362 -0.71 -7.19 0.36
C MET A 362 -2.23 -7.38 0.44
N GLY A 363 -3.00 -6.41 -0.06
CA GLY A 363 -4.45 -6.38 -0.02
C GLY A 363 -4.99 -6.24 1.41
N ASP A 364 -6.31 -6.09 1.49
CA ASP A 364 -7.06 -6.01 2.73
C ASP A 364 -8.37 -6.80 2.54
N PRO A 365 -8.42 -8.05 3.01
CA PRO A 365 -9.61 -8.88 2.89
C PRO A 365 -10.85 -8.29 3.58
N SER A 366 -10.68 -7.46 4.62
CA SER A 366 -11.81 -6.82 5.30
C SER A 366 -12.50 -5.77 4.44
N LEU A 367 -11.78 -5.22 3.45
CA LEU A 367 -12.28 -4.27 2.46
C LEU A 367 -12.46 -4.89 1.06
N GLY A 368 -12.25 -6.20 0.93
CA GLY A 368 -12.29 -6.89 -0.36
C GLY A 368 -11.17 -6.49 -1.33
N ILE A 369 -10.08 -5.91 -0.82
CA ILE A 369 -8.92 -5.52 -1.63
C ILE A 369 -8.02 -6.77 -1.81
N PRO A 370 -7.83 -7.26 -3.04
CA PRO A 370 -7.00 -8.45 -3.27
C PRO A 370 -5.52 -8.12 -3.16
N MET A 371 -4.72 -9.13 -2.83
CA MET A 371 -3.26 -9.04 -2.98
C MET A 371 -2.92 -8.97 -4.47
N ARG A 372 -2.03 -8.04 -4.85
CA ARG A 372 -1.62 -7.83 -6.25
C ARG A 372 -0.19 -7.34 -6.37
N VAL A 373 0.37 -7.55 -7.55
CA VAL A 373 1.64 -6.93 -7.95
C VAL A 373 1.34 -5.55 -8.55
N MET A 374 2.13 -4.56 -8.13
CA MET A 374 2.16 -3.22 -8.71
C MET A 374 3.40 -3.15 -9.62
N ALA A 375 3.20 -3.36 -10.91
CA ALA A 375 4.29 -3.43 -11.90
C ALA A 375 4.82 -2.02 -12.21
N ASN A 376 6.15 -1.86 -12.27
CA ASN A 376 6.75 -0.54 -12.47
C ASN A 376 6.42 0.08 -13.85
N GLU A 377 6.06 -0.74 -14.84
CA GLU A 377 5.74 -0.25 -16.19
C GLU A 377 4.38 0.45 -16.27
N SER A 378 3.51 0.22 -15.29
CA SER A 378 2.14 0.74 -15.28
C SER A 378 1.78 1.52 -14.02
N CYS A 379 2.56 1.36 -12.94
CA CYS A 379 2.30 2.00 -11.65
C CYS A 379 3.21 3.21 -11.43
N HIS A 380 2.62 4.27 -10.89
CA HIS A 380 3.29 5.55 -10.67
C HIS A 380 3.39 5.86 -9.18
N ASP A 381 4.38 6.67 -8.80
CA ASP A 381 4.58 7.09 -7.41
C ASP A 381 3.33 7.81 -6.89
N ILE A 382 3.00 7.61 -5.62
CA ILE A 382 1.88 8.29 -4.96
C ILE A 382 2.00 9.82 -4.99
N MET A 383 3.19 10.41 -5.17
CA MET A 383 3.35 11.86 -5.32
C MET A 383 3.11 12.35 -6.75
N THR A 384 2.72 11.44 -7.65
CA THR A 384 2.11 11.80 -8.93
C THR A 384 0.60 11.80 -8.78
N TYR A 385 -0.09 12.42 -9.74
CA TYR A 385 -1.52 12.20 -9.96
C TYR A 385 -1.78 11.32 -11.19
N CYS A 386 -0.80 10.50 -11.56
CA CYS A 386 -0.94 9.54 -12.64
C CYS A 386 -1.87 8.39 -12.23
N ASP A 387 -2.23 7.56 -13.20
CA ASP A 387 -3.03 6.35 -12.96
C ASP A 387 -2.21 5.26 -12.25
N ASN A 388 -2.89 4.34 -11.55
CA ASN A 388 -2.30 3.20 -10.85
C ASN A 388 -1.25 3.59 -9.79
N GLN A 389 -1.63 4.42 -8.84
CA GLN A 389 -0.69 4.95 -7.84
C GLN A 389 -0.26 3.90 -6.80
N TRP A 390 1.03 3.87 -6.52
CA TRP A 390 1.65 3.10 -5.45
C TRP A 390 2.93 3.80 -4.98
N ILE A 391 3.43 3.50 -3.79
CA ILE A 391 4.63 4.18 -3.31
C ILE A 391 5.87 3.68 -4.08
N SER A 392 6.71 4.60 -4.54
CA SER A 392 8.03 4.26 -5.08
C SER A 392 9.03 4.00 -3.97
N ALA A 393 10.14 3.33 -4.31
CA ALA A 393 11.23 3.12 -3.36
C ALA A 393 11.93 4.43 -2.94
N TYR A 394 11.80 5.50 -3.73
CA TYR A 394 12.32 6.83 -3.41
C TYR A 394 11.44 7.53 -2.36
N SER A 395 10.13 7.61 -2.61
CA SER A 395 9.18 8.19 -1.63
C SER A 395 9.09 7.35 -0.35
N TYR A 396 9.17 6.02 -0.45
CA TYR A 396 9.22 5.11 0.71
C TYR A 396 10.37 5.46 1.67
N ARG A 397 11.61 5.58 1.14
CA ARG A 397 12.79 5.88 1.97
C ARG A 397 12.69 7.28 2.59
N ALA A 398 12.25 8.27 1.82
CA ALA A 398 12.09 9.63 2.32
C ALA A 398 11.04 9.73 3.46
N ILE A 399 9.91 9.02 3.33
CA ILE A 399 8.89 8.98 4.39
C ILE A 399 9.41 8.23 5.62
N LEU A 400 10.10 7.10 5.44
CA LEU A 400 10.72 6.35 6.54
C LEU A 400 11.69 7.21 7.35
N ASP A 401 12.56 7.94 6.65
CA ASP A 401 13.54 8.85 7.25
C ASP A 401 12.83 10.00 7.98
N ARG A 402 11.80 10.60 7.37
CA ARG A 402 11.01 11.66 8.00
C ARG A 402 10.36 11.18 9.30
N LEU A 403 9.71 10.02 9.29
CA LEU A 403 9.06 9.46 10.47
C LEU A 403 10.07 9.21 11.59
N SER A 404 11.26 8.66 11.27
CA SER A 404 12.34 8.46 12.24
C SER A 404 12.83 9.78 12.86
N GLN A 405 13.01 10.82 12.03
CA GLN A 405 13.42 12.15 12.49
C GLN A 405 12.37 12.79 13.38
N GLU A 406 11.09 12.72 13.00
CA GLU A 406 9.98 13.24 13.81
C GLU A 406 9.86 12.50 15.14
N ASP A 407 10.02 11.17 15.13
CA ASP A 407 9.95 10.35 16.34
C ASP A 407 11.03 10.72 17.35
N THR A 408 12.23 11.07 16.86
CA THR A 408 13.36 11.50 17.69
C THR A 408 13.20 12.95 18.17
N LEU A 409 12.86 13.89 17.29
CA LEU A 409 12.87 15.33 17.58
C LEU A 409 11.67 15.77 18.42
N PHE A 410 10.54 15.10 18.29
CA PHE A 410 9.29 15.47 18.98
C PHE A 410 8.84 14.40 19.97
N ALA A 411 9.75 13.52 20.41
CA ALA A 411 9.48 12.60 21.50
C ALA A 411 8.99 13.38 22.74
N PRO A 412 7.87 12.98 23.38
CA PRO A 412 7.45 13.58 24.63
C PRO A 412 8.58 13.50 25.67
N VAL A 413 8.85 14.61 26.36
CA VAL A 413 9.83 14.61 27.45
C VAL A 413 9.30 13.71 28.55
N ALA A 414 10.04 12.65 28.89
CA ALA A 414 9.65 11.76 29.98
C ALA A 414 9.62 12.52 31.31
N GLY A 415 8.42 12.77 31.84
CA GLY A 415 8.22 13.30 33.20
C GLY A 415 7.95 14.80 33.34
N ALA A 416 7.00 15.36 32.58
CA ALA A 416 6.34 16.63 32.93
C ALA A 416 4.90 16.38 33.38
#